data_AF-A0A091BD21-F1
#
_entry.id   AF-A0A091BD21-F1
#
_cell.length_a   1.000
_cell.length_b   1.000
_cell.length_c   1.000
_cell.angle_alpha   90.00
_cell.angle_beta   90.00
_cell.angle_gamma   90.00
#
_symmetry.space_group_name_H-M   'P 1'
#
loop_
_entity.id
_entity.type
_entity.pdbx_description
1 polymer ?
#
loop_
_entity_poly.entity_id
_entity_poly.type
_entity_poly.pdbx_seq_one_letter_code
_entity_poly.pdbx_strand_id
1 'polypeptide(L)'
;MNLPLHAETPLFPSPLPLDLRHEAFARRRRIGDVELSDAAVDDFNALLARLAPGTAPVSADQIVTLARWLQSLPAERAAAIVGERLRRAARVRDMLADTDWILDGNLRERARLLVDYLQRVDDLIPDDQPQVGHLDDALLVELSWRQFAAEATDFGDFCRFRALERPRGDGRARVAAWEAACVAELALLQQRRDVRAHRYATGGDLPERIRVR
;
A
#
# COMPACT_ATOMS: atom_id res chain seq x y z
N MET A 1 4.10 31.17 5.62
CA MET A 1 2.95 30.26 5.82
C MET A 1 3.53 28.89 6.10
N ASN A 2 3.56 28.48 7.36
CA ASN A 2 4.20 27.23 7.81
C ASN A 2 3.26 26.07 7.46
N LEU A 3 3.60 25.28 6.44
CA LEU A 3 2.99 23.97 6.23
C LEU A 3 3.56 23.02 7.30
N PRO A 4 2.73 22.32 8.09
CA PRO A 4 3.24 21.35 9.05
C PRO A 4 3.93 20.22 8.27
N LEU A 5 5.20 20.01 8.60
CA LEU A 5 6.05 18.94 8.09
C LEU A 5 5.53 17.60 8.65
N HIS A 6 5.14 16.70 7.75
CA HIS A 6 4.90 15.27 7.95
C HIS A 6 3.69 14.84 8.81
N ALA A 7 2.47 15.07 8.31
CA ALA A 7 1.47 14.02 8.47
C ALA A 7 1.84 12.94 7.43
N GLU A 8 2.33 11.76 7.86
CA GLU A 8 2.49 10.61 6.97
C GLU A 8 1.15 10.42 6.24
N THR A 9 1.15 10.50 4.91
CA THR A 9 -0.06 10.25 4.12
C THR A 9 -0.54 8.84 4.48
N PRO A 10 -1.80 8.67 4.92
CA PRO A 10 -2.25 7.38 5.39
C PRO A 10 -2.18 6.39 4.22
N LEU A 11 -1.52 5.26 4.46
CA LEU A 11 -1.34 4.21 3.46
C LEU A 11 -2.69 3.70 2.92
N PHE A 12 -3.74 3.77 3.72
CA PHE A 12 -5.12 3.45 3.36
C PHE A 12 -6.03 4.66 3.59
N PRO A 13 -7.00 4.94 2.69
CA PRO A 13 -7.97 6.02 2.90
C PRO A 13 -8.82 5.84 4.17
N SER A 14 -9.06 4.60 4.59
CA SER A 14 -9.78 4.25 5.81
C SER A 14 -9.02 3.14 6.53
N PRO A 15 -8.02 3.46 7.38
CA PRO A 15 -7.24 2.44 8.10
C PRO A 15 -8.13 1.63 9.06
N LEU A 16 -7.73 0.39 9.33
CA LEU A 16 -8.32 -0.49 10.33
C LEU A 16 -8.07 0.11 11.72
N PRO A 17 -9.05 0.12 12.63
CA PRO A 17 -8.90 0.67 13.96
C PRO A 17 -8.15 -0.31 14.87
N LEU A 18 -6.86 -0.47 14.62
CA LEU A 18 -5.98 -1.36 15.36
C LEU A 18 -5.05 -0.53 16.27
N ASP A 19 -5.13 -0.72 17.59
CA ASP A 19 -4.15 -0.14 18.52
C ASP A 19 -3.12 -1.20 18.91
N LEU A 20 -1.99 -1.20 18.20
CA LEU A 20 -0.85 -2.10 18.45
C LEU A 20 -0.06 -1.76 19.72
N ARG A 21 -0.36 -0.65 20.39
CA ARG A 21 0.39 -0.17 21.57
C ARG A 21 -0.07 -0.82 22.88
N HIS A 22 -1.24 -1.44 22.89
CA HIS A 22 -1.79 -2.09 24.07
C HIS A 22 -1.64 -3.61 23.93
N GLU A 23 -0.82 -4.20 24.80
CA GLU A 23 -0.92 -5.62 25.12
C GLU A 23 -2.22 -5.82 25.91
N ALA A 24 -3.33 -5.96 25.18
CA ALA A 24 -4.57 -6.39 25.78
C ALA A 24 -4.32 -7.80 26.34
N PHE A 25 -4.38 -7.95 27.66
CA PHE A 25 -4.46 -9.27 28.30
C PHE A 25 -5.51 -10.09 27.55
N ALA A 26 -5.08 -11.12 26.83
CA ALA A 26 -5.89 -11.84 25.85
C ALA A 26 -7.04 -12.58 26.53
N ARG A 27 -8.18 -11.90 26.70
CA ARG A 27 -9.37 -12.46 27.36
C ARG A 27 -10.39 -13.00 26.35
N ARG A 28 -10.39 -12.50 25.10
CA ARG A 28 -11.35 -12.91 24.07
C ARG A 28 -10.64 -13.63 22.93
N ARG A 29 -11.22 -14.76 22.51
CA ARG A 29 -10.67 -15.65 21.47
C ARG A 29 -11.70 -16.11 20.45
N ARG A 30 -12.97 -15.69 20.58
CA ARG A 30 -14.07 -16.16 19.72
C ARG A 30 -14.65 -15.08 18.84
N ILE A 31 -14.85 -15.41 17.57
CA ILE A 31 -15.53 -14.62 16.54
C ILE A 31 -16.76 -15.44 16.09
N GLY A 32 -17.93 -15.13 16.65
CA GLY A 32 -19.10 -16.00 16.48
C GLY A 32 -18.79 -17.39 17.02
N ASP A 33 -18.95 -18.41 16.17
CA ASP A 33 -18.68 -19.80 16.52
C ASP A 33 -17.20 -20.20 16.41
N VAL A 34 -16.38 -19.43 15.68
CA VAL A 34 -14.96 -19.70 15.42
C VAL A 34 -14.12 -19.31 16.64
N GLU A 35 -13.20 -20.19 17.04
CA GLU A 35 -12.21 -19.94 18.09
C GLU A 35 -10.81 -19.80 17.48
N LEU A 36 -10.14 -18.68 17.77
CA LEU A 36 -8.78 -18.42 17.35
C LEU A 36 -7.81 -19.20 18.25
N SER A 37 -7.14 -20.20 17.67
CA SER A 37 -6.12 -20.97 18.39
C SER A 37 -4.84 -20.14 18.59
N ASP A 38 -4.13 -20.40 19.68
CA ASP A 38 -2.82 -19.77 19.93
C ASP A 38 -1.83 -20.07 18.80
N ALA A 39 -1.79 -21.32 18.34
CA ALA A 39 -0.91 -21.74 17.25
C ALA A 39 -1.17 -20.95 15.95
N ALA A 40 -2.43 -20.76 15.56
CA ALA A 40 -2.76 -20.00 14.35
C ALA A 40 -2.39 -18.52 14.48
N VAL A 41 -2.58 -17.92 15.66
CA VAL A 41 -2.17 -16.53 15.93
C VAL A 41 -0.64 -16.40 15.93
N ASP A 42 0.08 -17.37 16.48
CA ASP A 42 1.54 -17.41 16.45
C ASP A 42 2.08 -17.56 15.02
N ASP A 43 1.48 -18.45 14.21
CA ASP A 43 1.82 -18.63 12.81
C ASP A 43 1.57 -17.36 11.99
N PHE A 44 0.43 -16.69 12.21
CA PHE A 44 0.12 -15.39 11.61
C PHE A 44 1.19 -14.34 11.96
N ASN A 45 1.55 -14.23 13.24
CA ASN A 45 2.56 -13.28 13.72
C ASN A 45 3.97 -13.59 13.20
N ALA A 46 4.33 -14.87 13.10
CA ALA A 46 5.60 -15.29 12.51
C ALA A 46 5.69 -14.92 11.03
N LEU A 47 4.60 -15.10 10.28
CA LEU A 47 4.50 -14.64 8.89
C LEU A 47 4.58 -13.11 8.81
N LEU A 48 3.84 -12.39 9.64
CA LEU A 48 3.85 -10.93 9.68
C LEU A 48 5.26 -10.39 9.94
N ALA A 49 6.01 -10.98 10.87
CA ALA A 49 7.39 -10.58 11.15
C ALA A 49 8.33 -10.75 9.95
N ARG A 50 8.11 -11.79 9.12
CA ARG A 50 8.84 -11.99 7.87
C ARG A 50 8.42 -10.97 6.80
N LEU A 51 7.12 -10.71 6.67
CA LEU A 51 6.57 -9.77 5.69
C LEU A 51 6.91 -8.32 5.99
N ALA A 52 6.87 -7.90 7.26
CA ALA A 52 7.12 -6.54 7.73
C ALA A 52 7.90 -6.55 9.07
N PRO A 53 9.23 -6.70 9.02
CA PRO A 53 10.09 -6.67 10.19
C PRO A 53 9.90 -5.38 11.01
N GLY A 54 9.80 -5.53 12.32
CA GLY A 54 9.58 -4.42 13.25
C GLY A 54 8.10 -4.06 13.48
N THR A 55 7.16 -4.69 12.78
CA THR A 55 5.74 -4.60 13.12
C THR A 55 5.47 -5.38 14.41
N ALA A 56 4.75 -4.75 15.35
CA ALA A 56 4.34 -5.40 16.58
C ALA A 56 3.36 -6.56 16.30
N PRO A 57 3.42 -7.67 17.04
CA PRO A 57 2.49 -8.77 16.88
C PRO A 57 1.06 -8.35 17.24
N VAL A 58 0.09 -9.08 16.72
CA VAL A 58 -1.33 -8.94 17.05
C VAL A 58 -1.78 -10.04 18.00
N SER A 59 -2.61 -9.69 18.98
CA SER A 59 -3.23 -10.66 19.89
C SER A 59 -4.58 -11.14 19.35
N ALA A 60 -5.00 -12.33 19.79
CA ALA A 60 -6.34 -12.84 19.52
C ALA A 60 -7.45 -11.85 19.93
N ASP A 61 -7.26 -11.12 21.04
CA ASP A 61 -8.22 -10.15 21.54
C ASP A 61 -8.35 -8.92 20.61
N GLN A 62 -7.24 -8.47 20.03
CA GLN A 62 -7.23 -7.40 19.03
C GLN A 62 -7.94 -7.85 17.75
N ILE A 63 -7.68 -9.06 17.26
CA ILE A 63 -8.33 -9.63 16.07
C ILE A 63 -9.84 -9.78 16.31
N VAL A 64 -10.26 -10.31 17.47
CA VAL A 64 -11.68 -10.41 17.85
C VAL A 64 -12.33 -9.03 17.97
N THR A 65 -11.62 -8.05 18.52
CA THR A 65 -12.13 -6.67 18.63
C THR A 65 -12.34 -6.06 17.25
N LEU A 66 -11.38 -6.26 16.33
CA LEU A 66 -11.47 -5.82 14.97
C LEU A 66 -12.64 -6.49 14.22
N ALA A 67 -12.83 -7.79 14.41
CA ALA A 67 -13.94 -8.54 13.82
C ALA A 67 -15.31 -8.00 14.27
N ARG A 68 -15.47 -7.73 15.57
CA ARG A 68 -16.69 -7.13 16.11
C ARG A 68 -16.94 -5.72 15.59
N TRP A 69 -15.88 -4.93 15.47
CA TRP A 69 -15.98 -3.62 14.84
C TRP A 69 -16.46 -3.75 13.40
N LEU A 70 -15.90 -4.68 12.62
CA LEU A 70 -16.30 -4.90 11.23
C LEU A 70 -17.78 -5.33 11.13
N GLN A 71 -18.22 -6.25 11.98
CA GLN A 71 -19.62 -6.69 12.09
C GLN A 71 -20.59 -5.59 12.54
N SER A 72 -20.10 -4.56 13.23
CA SER A 72 -20.92 -3.41 13.64
C SER A 72 -21.25 -2.44 12.49
N LEU A 73 -20.55 -2.57 11.36
CA LEU A 73 -20.75 -1.72 10.19
C LEU A 73 -21.84 -2.28 9.27
N PRO A 74 -22.46 -1.43 8.42
CA PRO A 74 -23.26 -1.92 7.31
C PRO A 74 -22.46 -2.88 6.42
N ALA A 75 -23.07 -3.97 5.96
CA ALA A 75 -22.40 -5.03 5.22
C ALA A 75 -21.62 -4.52 3.98
N GLU A 76 -22.21 -3.59 3.23
CA GLU A 76 -21.55 -2.96 2.07
C GLU A 76 -20.28 -2.21 2.46
N ARG A 77 -20.29 -1.52 3.61
CA ARG A 77 -19.13 -0.79 4.13
C ARG A 77 -18.05 -1.73 4.63
N ALA A 78 -18.43 -2.79 5.33
CA ALA A 78 -17.50 -3.84 5.76
C ALA A 78 -16.80 -4.48 4.54
N ALA A 79 -17.57 -4.89 3.54
CA ALA A 79 -17.06 -5.46 2.30
C ALA A 79 -16.15 -4.48 1.53
N ALA A 80 -16.48 -3.19 1.50
CA ALA A 80 -15.63 -2.18 0.87
C ALA A 80 -14.27 -2.03 1.56
N ILE A 81 -14.24 -2.10 2.90
CA ILE A 81 -13.01 -2.00 3.70
C ILE A 81 -12.10 -3.20 3.43
N VAL A 82 -12.61 -4.42 3.55
CA VAL A 82 -11.88 -5.67 3.27
C VAL A 82 -11.45 -5.73 1.80
N GLY A 83 -12.38 -5.46 0.88
CA GLY A 83 -12.15 -5.50 -0.56
C GLY A 83 -11.05 -4.53 -1.03
N GLU A 84 -10.85 -3.39 -0.36
CA GLU A 84 -9.72 -2.49 -0.66
C GLU A 84 -8.36 -3.15 -0.41
N ARG A 85 -8.24 -3.95 0.66
CA ARG A 85 -7.00 -4.67 0.98
C ARG A 85 -6.80 -5.83 0.01
N LEU A 86 -7.87 -6.57 -0.29
CA LEU A 86 -7.81 -7.66 -1.26
C LEU A 86 -7.46 -7.18 -2.67
N ARG A 87 -7.91 -5.99 -3.09
CA ARG A 87 -7.46 -5.38 -4.36
C ARG A 87 -5.97 -5.07 -4.39
N ARG A 88 -5.40 -4.65 -3.25
CA ARG A 88 -3.96 -4.41 -3.12
C ARG A 88 -3.17 -5.70 -3.15
N ALA A 89 -3.65 -6.74 -2.47
CA ALA A 89 -3.09 -8.09 -2.60
C ALA A 89 -3.15 -8.60 -4.04
N ALA A 90 -4.26 -8.39 -4.75
CA ALA A 90 -4.37 -8.75 -6.16
C ALA A 90 -3.30 -8.04 -7.00
N ARG A 91 -2.99 -6.77 -6.73
CA ARG A 91 -1.89 -6.07 -7.39
C ARG A 91 -0.52 -6.68 -7.10
N VAL A 92 -0.26 -7.13 -5.87
CA VAL A 92 0.99 -7.84 -5.54
C VAL A 92 1.09 -9.15 -6.31
N ARG A 93 -0.02 -9.88 -6.46
CA ARG A 93 -0.09 -11.10 -7.29
C ARG A 93 0.17 -10.80 -8.77
N ASP A 94 -0.44 -9.75 -9.31
CA ASP A 94 -0.24 -9.35 -10.71
C ASP A 94 1.23 -8.98 -10.97
N MET A 95 1.82 -8.23 -10.05
CA MET A 95 3.23 -7.83 -10.07
C MET A 95 4.18 -9.03 -10.02
N LEU A 96 3.84 -10.06 -9.23
CA LEU A 96 4.62 -11.30 -9.14
C LEU A 96 4.50 -12.16 -10.42
N ALA A 97 3.35 -12.09 -11.10
CA ALA A 97 3.07 -12.86 -12.31
C ALA A 97 3.57 -12.19 -13.61
N ASP A 98 3.82 -10.88 -13.59
CA ASP A 98 4.26 -10.15 -14.77
C ASP A 98 5.73 -10.43 -15.10
N THR A 99 5.97 -11.05 -16.27
CA THR A 99 7.32 -11.40 -16.71
C THR A 99 8.16 -10.22 -17.15
N ASP A 100 7.53 -9.07 -17.44
CA ASP A 100 8.26 -7.86 -17.82
C ASP A 100 8.71 -7.06 -16.59
N TRP A 101 8.06 -7.26 -15.44
CA TRP A 101 8.36 -6.55 -14.21
C TRP A 101 9.43 -7.27 -13.38
N ILE A 102 10.55 -6.61 -13.13
CA ILE A 102 11.68 -7.21 -12.42
C ILE A 102 11.66 -6.77 -10.96
N LEU A 103 11.08 -7.62 -10.11
CA LEU A 103 11.15 -7.45 -8.67
C LEU A 103 12.54 -7.74 -8.11
N ASP A 104 12.93 -6.94 -7.12
CA ASP A 104 14.03 -7.27 -6.20
C ASP A 104 13.80 -8.64 -5.53
N GLY A 105 14.90 -9.35 -5.24
CA GLY A 105 14.84 -10.70 -4.68
C GLY A 105 14.11 -10.78 -3.34
N ASN A 106 14.37 -9.83 -2.43
CA ASN A 106 13.73 -9.81 -1.11
C ASN A 106 12.25 -9.46 -1.23
N LEU A 107 11.92 -8.48 -2.08
CA LEU A 107 10.53 -8.09 -2.29
C LEU A 107 9.72 -9.20 -2.96
N ARG A 108 10.31 -9.92 -3.91
CA ARG A 108 9.71 -11.09 -4.55
C ARG A 108 9.41 -12.20 -3.53
N GLU A 109 10.31 -12.46 -2.59
CA GLU A 109 10.07 -13.45 -1.54
C GLU A 109 8.93 -13.02 -0.60
N ARG A 110 8.91 -11.76 -0.17
CA ARG A 110 7.79 -11.20 0.62
C ARG A 110 6.47 -11.29 -0.15
N ALA A 111 6.47 -10.96 -1.44
CA ALA A 111 5.27 -11.04 -2.28
C ALA A 111 4.73 -12.48 -2.37
N ARG A 112 5.61 -13.48 -2.52
CA ARG A 112 5.24 -14.90 -2.48
C ARG A 112 4.63 -15.29 -1.13
N LEU A 113 5.28 -14.94 -0.03
CA LEU A 113 4.77 -15.24 1.31
C LEU A 113 3.37 -14.66 1.55
N LEU A 114 3.13 -13.44 1.09
CA LEU A 114 1.81 -12.83 1.17
C LEU A 114 0.80 -13.61 0.31
N VAL A 115 1.11 -13.83 -0.97
CA VAL A 115 0.20 -14.53 -1.90
C VAL A 115 -0.08 -15.97 -1.48
N ASP A 116 0.92 -16.67 -0.94
CA ASP A 116 0.80 -18.04 -0.45
C ASP A 116 -0.12 -18.14 0.77
N TYR A 117 -0.14 -17.11 1.63
CA TYR A 117 -1.06 -17.06 2.77
C TYR A 117 -2.50 -16.89 2.30
N LEU A 118 -2.76 -15.90 1.43
CA LEU A 118 -4.09 -15.55 0.89
C LEU A 118 -4.73 -16.66 0.03
N GLN A 119 -4.03 -17.77 -0.21
CA GLN A 119 -4.53 -18.93 -0.97
C GLN A 119 -4.81 -20.13 -0.07
N ARG A 120 -4.58 -20.02 1.25
CA ARG A 120 -4.86 -21.08 2.21
C ARG A 120 -6.35 -21.12 2.50
N VAL A 121 -6.87 -22.33 2.64
CA VAL A 121 -8.29 -22.57 2.96
C VAL A 121 -8.51 -22.62 4.48
N ASP A 122 -7.50 -23.05 5.23
CA ASP A 122 -7.50 -23.19 6.69
C ASP A 122 -6.52 -22.18 7.32
N ASP A 123 -6.72 -20.89 7.04
CA ASP A 123 -5.95 -19.81 7.65
C ASP A 123 -6.56 -19.36 9.00
N LEU A 124 -6.23 -18.15 9.46
CA LEU A 124 -6.59 -17.72 10.81
C LEU A 124 -8.11 -17.52 10.97
N ILE A 125 -8.81 -17.09 9.93
CA ILE A 125 -10.26 -16.89 9.93
C ILE A 125 -10.85 -17.49 8.66
N PRO A 126 -11.68 -18.55 8.76
CA PRO A 126 -12.31 -19.15 7.59
C PRO A 126 -13.03 -18.13 6.71
N ASP A 127 -12.77 -18.21 5.39
CA ASP A 127 -13.33 -17.30 4.39
C ASP A 127 -14.86 -17.31 4.31
N ASP A 128 -15.48 -18.42 4.68
CA ASP A 128 -16.95 -18.58 4.69
C ASP A 128 -17.61 -17.93 5.92
N GLN A 129 -16.83 -17.39 6.85
CA GLN A 129 -17.35 -16.77 8.06
C GLN A 129 -18.14 -15.48 7.73
N PRO A 130 -19.43 -15.38 8.12
CA PRO A 130 -20.27 -14.25 7.74
C PRO A 130 -19.68 -12.88 8.14
N GLN A 131 -19.59 -11.99 7.15
CA GLN A 131 -19.11 -10.60 7.25
C GLN A 131 -17.64 -10.39 7.67
N VAL A 132 -16.94 -11.42 8.14
CA VAL A 132 -15.56 -11.33 8.66
C VAL A 132 -14.59 -12.30 8.00
N GLY A 133 -15.04 -13.14 7.07
CA GLY A 133 -14.14 -13.87 6.18
C GLY A 133 -13.16 -12.92 5.49
N HIS A 134 -11.93 -13.37 5.27
CA HIS A 134 -10.80 -12.58 4.78
C HIS A 134 -10.39 -11.38 5.67
N LEU A 135 -10.84 -11.32 6.93
CA LEU A 135 -10.42 -10.23 7.81
C LEU A 135 -8.93 -10.32 8.14
N ASP A 136 -8.42 -11.52 8.38
CA ASP A 136 -7.01 -11.80 8.62
C ASP A 136 -6.16 -11.53 7.36
N ASP A 137 -6.64 -11.88 6.17
CA ASP A 137 -6.04 -11.47 4.89
C ASP A 137 -5.91 -9.95 4.80
N ALA A 138 -7.02 -9.25 5.04
CA ALA A 138 -7.05 -7.79 5.01
C ALA A 138 -6.11 -7.18 6.05
N LEU A 139 -6.07 -7.76 7.26
CA LEU A 139 -5.17 -7.34 8.33
C LEU A 139 -3.71 -7.56 7.95
N LEU A 140 -3.36 -8.69 7.35
CA LEU A 140 -1.99 -8.98 6.93
C LEU A 140 -1.53 -8.00 5.85
N VAL A 141 -2.40 -7.70 4.88
CA VAL A 141 -2.14 -6.67 3.87
C VAL A 141 -1.99 -5.29 4.51
N GLU A 142 -2.89 -4.90 5.42
CA GLU A 142 -2.83 -3.62 6.13
C GLU A 142 -1.47 -3.41 6.79
N LEU A 143 -1.03 -4.39 7.57
CA LEU A 143 0.16 -4.32 8.40
C LEU A 143 1.45 -4.44 7.60
N SER A 144 1.41 -5.08 6.43
CA SER A 144 2.59 -5.26 5.57
C SER A 144 2.68 -4.29 4.40
N TRP A 145 1.62 -3.51 4.12
CA TRP A 145 1.51 -2.71 2.88
C TRP A 145 2.67 -1.74 2.66
N ARG A 146 3.25 -1.19 3.73
CA ARG A 146 4.39 -0.26 3.63
C ARG A 146 5.57 -0.85 2.84
N GLN A 147 5.75 -2.18 2.90
CA GLN A 147 6.83 -2.88 2.21
C GLN A 147 6.60 -3.01 0.70
N PHE A 148 5.34 -2.93 0.26
CA PHE A 148 4.95 -3.09 -1.15
C PHE A 148 4.52 -1.78 -1.82
N ALA A 149 4.18 -0.74 -1.03
CA ALA A 149 3.48 0.44 -1.52
C ALA A 149 4.20 1.18 -2.65
N ALA A 150 5.52 1.36 -2.54
CA ALA A 150 6.31 2.05 -3.56
C ALA A 150 6.33 1.23 -4.87
N GLU A 151 6.76 -0.02 -4.79
CA GLU A 151 6.82 -0.92 -5.94
C GLU A 151 5.46 -1.11 -6.62
N ALA A 152 4.39 -1.28 -5.84
CA ALA A 152 3.04 -1.44 -6.38
C ALA A 152 2.53 -0.17 -7.09
N THR A 153 3.04 1.00 -6.72
CA THR A 153 2.75 2.26 -7.41
C THR A 153 3.47 2.29 -8.74
N ASP A 154 4.78 2.05 -8.72
CA ASP A 154 5.65 2.01 -9.90
C ASP A 154 5.16 0.98 -10.93
N PHE A 155 4.82 -0.24 -10.48
CA PHE A 155 4.23 -1.28 -11.32
C PHE A 155 2.93 -0.84 -12.00
N GLY A 156 2.06 -0.13 -11.25
CA GLY A 156 0.80 0.38 -11.78
C GLY A 156 1.00 1.42 -12.88
N ASP A 157 1.97 2.31 -12.70
CA ASP A 157 2.30 3.33 -13.68
C ASP A 157 3.03 2.75 -14.89
N PHE A 158 3.92 1.77 -14.68
CA PHE A 158 4.50 0.98 -15.75
C PHE A 158 3.44 0.28 -16.60
N CYS A 159 2.45 -0.38 -15.99
CA CYS A 159 1.37 -1.04 -16.71
C CYS A 159 0.57 -0.04 -17.58
N ARG A 160 0.29 1.15 -17.03
CA ARG A 160 -0.38 2.23 -17.76
C ARG A 160 0.45 2.71 -18.95
N PHE A 161 1.73 2.99 -18.73
CA PHE A 161 2.66 3.38 -19.79
C PHE A 161 2.74 2.31 -20.89
N ARG A 162 2.92 1.04 -20.51
CA ARG A 162 3.00 -0.07 -21.47
C ARG A 162 1.74 -0.19 -22.32
N ALA A 163 0.56 0.03 -21.74
CA ALA A 163 -0.71 -0.01 -22.46
C ALA A 163 -0.87 1.15 -23.46
N LEU A 164 -0.41 2.35 -23.10
CA LEU A 164 -0.54 3.56 -23.91
C LEU A 164 0.53 3.64 -25.01
N GLU A 165 1.80 3.53 -24.63
CA GLU A 165 2.95 3.80 -25.51
C GLU A 165 3.39 2.56 -26.30
N ARG A 166 3.00 1.36 -25.85
CA ARG A 166 3.31 0.07 -26.49
C ARG A 166 4.80 -0.06 -26.85
N PRO A 167 5.72 0.13 -25.90
CA PRO A 167 7.16 0.07 -26.15
C PRO A 167 7.55 -1.30 -26.70
N ARG A 168 8.47 -1.31 -27.67
CA ARG A 168 9.03 -2.53 -28.26
C ARG A 168 10.15 -3.09 -27.39
N GLY A 169 10.47 -4.37 -27.59
CA GLY A 169 11.58 -5.06 -26.92
C GLY A 169 11.12 -6.14 -25.94
N ASP A 170 12.05 -6.61 -25.12
CA ASP A 170 11.77 -7.52 -23.99
C ASP A 170 11.35 -6.72 -22.74
N GLY A 171 11.10 -7.41 -21.62
CA GLY A 171 10.69 -6.78 -20.36
C GLY A 171 11.67 -5.70 -19.89
N ARG A 172 12.98 -5.98 -19.96
CA ARG A 172 14.02 -5.02 -19.58
C ARG A 172 14.00 -3.77 -20.44
N ALA A 173 13.88 -3.92 -21.76
CA ALA A 173 13.79 -2.79 -22.67
C ALA A 173 12.52 -1.96 -22.43
N ARG A 174 11.38 -2.62 -22.13
CA ARG A 174 10.12 -1.94 -21.82
C ARG A 174 10.18 -1.14 -20.51
N VAL A 175 10.78 -1.70 -19.47
CA VAL A 175 11.00 -1.00 -18.19
C VAL A 175 11.94 0.18 -18.38
N ALA A 176 13.06 0.01 -19.08
CA ALA A 176 13.99 1.12 -19.37
C ALA A 176 13.33 2.26 -20.17
N ALA A 177 12.42 1.93 -21.11
CA ALA A 177 11.65 2.94 -21.85
C ALA A 177 10.70 3.71 -20.93
N TRP A 178 10.07 3.04 -19.97
CA TRP A 178 9.22 3.68 -18.96
C TRP A 178 10.03 4.60 -18.03
N GLU A 179 11.16 4.12 -17.50
CA GLU A 179 12.06 4.91 -16.67
C GLU A 179 12.55 6.17 -17.40
N ALA A 180 12.92 6.05 -18.67
CA ALA A 180 13.33 7.18 -19.51
C ALA A 180 12.18 8.19 -19.69
N ALA A 181 10.94 7.72 -19.86
CA ALA A 181 9.76 8.58 -19.94
C ALA A 181 9.51 9.34 -18.62
N CYS A 182 9.64 8.66 -17.48
CA CYS A 182 9.54 9.29 -16.16
C CYS A 182 10.60 10.39 -15.96
N VAL A 183 11.85 10.13 -16.36
CA VAL A 183 12.94 11.12 -16.28
C VAL A 183 12.65 12.32 -17.18
N ALA A 184 12.18 12.10 -18.40
CA ALA A 184 11.83 13.16 -19.34
C ALA A 184 10.67 14.04 -18.81
N GLU A 185 9.65 13.43 -18.22
CA GLU A 185 8.54 14.15 -17.59
C GLU A 185 9.02 15.01 -16.41
N LEU A 186 9.86 14.46 -15.53
CA LEU A 186 10.42 15.21 -14.41
C LEU A 186 11.25 16.42 -14.88
N ALA A 187 12.09 16.25 -15.91
CA ALA A 187 12.89 17.32 -16.49
C ALA A 187 12.01 18.45 -17.05
N LEU A 188 10.90 18.10 -17.73
CA LEU A 188 9.94 19.07 -18.24
C LEU A 188 9.26 19.85 -17.10
N LEU A 189 8.88 19.16 -16.02
CA LEU A 189 8.28 19.81 -14.84
C LEU A 189 9.25 20.78 -14.17
N GLN A 190 10.53 20.40 -14.03
CA GLN A 190 11.58 21.27 -13.50
C GLN A 190 11.75 22.52 -14.37
N GLN A 191 11.90 22.35 -15.69
CA GLN A 191 12.02 23.47 -16.62
C GLN A 191 10.81 24.43 -16.53
N ARG A 192 9.58 23.90 -16.41
CA ARG A 192 8.37 24.72 -16.25
C ARG A 192 8.36 25.51 -14.94
N ARG A 193 8.90 24.94 -13.85
CA ARG A 193 9.05 25.63 -12.57
C ARG A 193 10.07 26.76 -12.69
N ASP A 194 11.19 26.51 -13.34
CA ASP A 194 12.26 27.50 -13.51
C ASP A 194 11.78 28.68 -14.35
N VAL A 195 11.14 28.45 -15.50
CA VAL A 195 10.59 29.54 -16.35
C VAL A 195 9.58 30.39 -15.59
N ARG A 196 8.74 29.78 -14.74
CA ARG A 196 7.79 30.52 -13.90
C ARG A 196 8.52 31.35 -12.85
N ALA A 197 9.51 30.80 -12.16
CA ALA A 197 10.30 31.51 -11.15
C ALA A 197 11.05 32.72 -11.76
N HIS A 198 11.63 32.56 -12.96
CA HIS A 198 12.34 33.63 -13.65
C HIS A 198 11.40 34.78 -14.08
N ARG A 199 10.14 34.49 -14.47
CA ARG A 199 9.15 35.54 -14.79
C ARG A 199 8.77 36.44 -13.62
N TYR A 200 8.90 35.98 -12.38
CA TYR A 200 8.66 36.81 -11.19
C TYR A 200 9.89 37.59 -10.74
N ALA A 201 11.10 37.15 -11.10
CA ALA A 201 12.35 37.85 -10.75
C ALA A 201 12.65 39.04 -11.67
N THR A 202 12.19 39.03 -12.93
CA THR A 202 12.44 40.12 -13.90
C THR A 202 11.39 41.24 -13.87
N GLY A 203 10.39 41.16 -12.98
CA GLY A 203 9.30 42.15 -12.86
C GLY A 203 9.56 43.29 -11.86
N GLY A 204 10.73 43.34 -11.23
CA GLY A 204 11.06 44.28 -10.15
C GLY A 204 12.38 45.00 -10.36
N ASP A 205 12.50 45.80 -11.43
CA ASP A 205 13.15 47.11 -11.38
C ASP A 205 12.91 47.83 -12.71
N LEU A 206 11.99 48.79 -12.74
CA LEU A 206 11.93 49.79 -13.80
C LEU A 206 12.53 51.07 -13.22
N PRO A 207 13.75 51.49 -13.61
CA PRO A 207 14.23 52.82 -13.28
C PRO A 207 13.43 53.86 -14.08
N GLU A 208 12.37 54.41 -13.48
CA GLU A 208 11.83 55.73 -13.81
C GLU A 208 12.89 56.78 -13.40
N ARG A 209 13.33 57.79 -14.16
CA ARG A 209 12.85 58.45 -15.39
C ARG A 209 14.00 59.29 -15.93
N ILE A 210 14.28 59.23 -17.24
CA ILE A 210 15.09 60.24 -17.92
C ILE A 210 14.24 61.51 -18.07
N ARG A 211 14.63 62.60 -17.41
CA ARG A 211 14.06 63.95 -17.65
C ARG A 211 14.75 64.55 -18.88
N VAL A 212 14.00 64.74 -19.95
CA VAL A 212 14.43 65.57 -21.09
C VAL A 212 14.08 67.03 -20.78
N ARG A 213 15.04 67.92 -21.06
CA ARG A 213 15.06 69.35 -20.74
C ARG A 213 14.47 70.18 -21.88
#